data_AF-A0A662P675-F1
#
_entry.id   AF-A0A662P675-F1
#
_cell.length_a   1.000
_cell.length_b   1.000
_cell.length_c   1.000
_cell.angle_alpha   90.00
_cell.angle_beta   90.00
_cell.angle_gamma   90.00
#
_symmetry.space_group_name_H-M   'P 1'
#
loop_
_entity.id
_entity.type
_entity.pdbx_description
1 polymer ?
#
loop_
_entity_poly.entity_id
_entity_poly.type
_entity_poly.pdbx_seq_one_letter_code
_entity_poly.pdbx_strand_id
1 'polypeptide(L)'
;MQTLKIEKISKKLKLTAHIKSKNLKALNKDAKAAIYILFFDGDDNVIGFFTTPQDVIFYGTRDWTEVVALGEVPEGAAKIEIMAFMIGTGTAFFDDIKLYGSEKDKVMITTE
;
A
#
# COMPACT_ATOMS: atom_id res chain seq x y z
N MET A 1 -8.09 -11.33 4.09
CA MET A 1 -8.40 -10.79 2.75
C MET A 1 -9.71 -10.03 2.86
N GLN A 2 -9.69 -8.71 2.76
CA GLN A 2 -10.90 -7.88 2.84
C GLN A 2 -11.21 -7.37 1.43
N THR A 3 -12.36 -7.74 0.88
CA THR A 3 -12.80 -7.35 -0.47
C THR A 3 -13.82 -6.22 -0.35
N LEU A 4 -13.52 -5.05 -0.94
CA LEU A 4 -14.47 -3.94 -1.08
C LEU A 4 -15.01 -3.88 -2.51
N LYS A 5 -16.34 -3.73 -2.67
CA LYS A 5 -16.99 -3.49 -3.96
C LYS A 5 -16.81 -2.03 -4.41
N ILE A 6 -16.48 -1.81 -5.69
CA ILE A 6 -16.02 -0.52 -6.23
C ILE A 6 -17.08 0.58 -6.38
N GLU A 7 -18.37 0.27 -6.34
CA GLU A 7 -19.44 1.30 -6.43
C GLU A 7 -19.37 2.41 -5.37
N LYS A 8 -18.51 2.28 -4.33
CA LYS A 8 -18.25 3.30 -3.29
C LYS A 8 -16.79 3.74 -3.16
N ILE A 9 -15.92 3.44 -4.13
CA ILE A 9 -14.51 3.88 -4.06
C ILE A 9 -14.37 5.24 -4.73
N SER A 10 -13.81 6.21 -4.02
CA SER A 10 -13.48 7.51 -4.60
C SER A 10 -12.47 7.35 -5.75
N LYS A 11 -12.61 8.16 -6.79
CA LYS A 11 -11.63 8.23 -7.90
C LYS A 11 -10.22 8.59 -7.44
N LYS A 12 -10.07 9.21 -6.26
CA LYS A 12 -8.78 9.53 -5.66
C LYS A 12 -8.64 8.88 -4.29
N LEU A 13 -7.51 8.23 -4.09
CA LEU A 13 -7.20 7.44 -2.92
C LEU A 13 -5.97 8.00 -2.21
N LYS A 14 -6.01 7.95 -0.88
CA LYS A 14 -4.85 8.13 -0.01
C LYS A 14 -4.64 6.86 0.80
N LEU A 15 -3.45 6.28 0.69
CA LEU A 15 -3.01 5.14 1.49
C LEU A 15 -2.00 5.64 2.52
N THR A 16 -2.18 5.24 3.77
CA THR A 16 -1.18 5.43 4.83
C THR A 16 -0.85 4.11 5.49
N ALA A 17 0.37 3.98 6.00
CA ALA A 17 0.79 2.86 6.84
C ALA A 17 1.97 3.27 7.71
N HIS A 18 2.17 2.59 8.83
CA HIS A 18 3.42 2.63 9.57
C HIS A 18 4.28 1.42 9.19
N ILE A 19 5.55 1.67 8.91
CA ILE A 19 6.53 0.62 8.58
C ILE A 19 7.70 0.72 9.56
N LYS A 20 8.09 -0.41 10.13
CA LYS A 20 9.29 -0.60 10.94
C LYS A 20 10.17 -1.67 10.30
N SER A 21 11.48 -1.53 10.39
CA SER A 21 12.41 -2.54 9.87
C SER A 21 13.41 -3.00 10.94
N LYS A 22 13.83 -4.26 10.87
CA LYS A 22 14.89 -4.83 11.68
C LYS A 22 15.86 -5.57 10.78
N ASN A 23 17.11 -5.10 10.75
CA ASN A 23 18.18 -5.68 9.94
C ASN A 23 17.79 -5.89 8.46
N LEU A 24 16.98 -4.98 7.89
CA LEU A 24 16.54 -5.08 6.51
C LEU A 24 17.74 -4.85 5.60
N LYS A 25 18.10 -5.85 4.81
CA LYS A 25 19.25 -5.79 3.90
C LYS A 25 18.79 -6.01 2.49
N ALA A 26 19.31 -5.18 1.61
CA ALA A 26 19.07 -5.32 0.20
C ALA A 26 19.75 -6.58 -0.32
N LEU A 27 19.04 -7.34 -1.16
CA LEU A 27 19.68 -8.40 -1.96
C LEU A 27 20.51 -7.77 -3.11
N ASN A 28 20.29 -6.48 -3.41
CA ASN A 28 20.95 -5.64 -4.41
C ASN A 28 21.04 -4.17 -3.90
N LYS A 29 20.89 -3.13 -4.72
CA LYS A 29 20.83 -1.72 -4.23
C LYS A 29 19.43 -1.29 -3.77
N ASP A 30 18.44 -2.20 -3.77
CA ASP A 30 17.01 -1.87 -3.72
C ASP A 30 16.25 -2.60 -2.59
N ALA A 31 16.79 -2.70 -1.36
CA ALA A 31 15.96 -3.12 -0.22
C ALA A 31 14.76 -2.19 -0.12
N LYS A 32 13.56 -2.77 -0.09
CA LYS A 32 12.30 -2.02 -0.07
C LYS A 32 11.33 -2.72 0.85
N ALA A 33 10.69 -1.96 1.72
CA ALA A 33 9.47 -2.33 2.42
C ALA A 33 8.43 -1.28 2.07
N ALA A 34 7.26 -1.71 1.58
CA ALA A 34 6.22 -0.81 1.09
C ALA A 34 4.85 -1.49 1.14
N ILE A 35 3.80 -0.68 1.04
CA ILE A 35 2.43 -1.14 0.80
C ILE A 35 2.02 -0.74 -0.62
N TYR A 36 1.44 -1.69 -1.36
CA TYR A 36 0.90 -1.50 -2.70
C TYR A 36 -0.61 -1.62 -2.70
N ILE A 37 -1.26 -0.90 -3.60
CA ILE A 37 -2.63 -1.15 -4.03
C ILE A 37 -2.58 -1.65 -5.46
N LEU A 38 -3.17 -2.81 -5.70
CA LEU A 38 -3.44 -3.35 -7.02
C LEU A 38 -4.91 -3.11 -7.37
N PHE A 39 -5.16 -2.69 -8.61
CA PHE A 39 -6.49 -2.54 -9.18
C PHE A 39 -6.75 -3.66 -10.16
N PHE A 40 -7.91 -4.30 -10.04
CA PHE A 40 -8.34 -5.36 -10.92
C PHE A 40 -9.61 -4.96 -11.65
N ASP A 41 -9.75 -5.39 -12.91
CA ASP A 41 -11.00 -5.31 -13.64
C ASP A 41 -12.01 -6.40 -13.19
N GLY A 42 -13.15 -6.49 -13.88
CA GLY A 42 -14.19 -7.48 -13.58
C GLY A 42 -13.80 -8.93 -13.89
N ASP A 43 -12.73 -9.14 -14.64
CA ASP A 43 -12.21 -10.45 -15.06
C ASP A 43 -10.95 -10.85 -14.25
N ASP A 44 -10.70 -10.17 -13.13
CA ASP A 44 -9.53 -10.36 -12.26
C ASP A 44 -8.17 -10.09 -12.93
N ASN A 45 -8.11 -9.30 -14.00
CA ASN A 45 -6.84 -8.81 -14.55
C ASN A 45 -6.36 -7.58 -13.78
N VAL A 46 -5.05 -7.50 -13.50
CA VAL A 46 -4.46 -6.28 -12.93
C VAL A 46 -4.41 -5.19 -14.00
N ILE A 47 -5.11 -4.08 -13.75
CA ILE A 47 -5.19 -2.94 -14.68
C ILE A 47 -4.49 -1.68 -14.16
N GLY A 48 -3.92 -1.73 -12.96
CA GLY A 48 -3.12 -0.64 -12.42
C GLY A 48 -2.61 -0.92 -11.01
N PHE A 49 -1.71 -0.04 -10.54
CA PHE A 49 -1.24 -0.06 -9.17
C PHE A 49 -0.72 1.32 -8.74
N PHE A 50 -0.64 1.54 -7.43
CA PHE A 50 0.26 2.54 -6.85
C PHE A 50 0.81 2.06 -5.50
N THR A 51 1.86 2.70 -5.01
CA THR A 51 2.63 2.25 -3.84
C THR A 51 2.95 3.41 -2.92
N THR A 52 3.15 3.12 -1.63
CA THR A 52 3.87 4.03 -0.74
C THR A 52 5.23 4.38 -1.34
N PRO A 53 5.69 5.64 -1.18
CA PRO A 53 6.92 6.12 -1.80
C PRO A 53 8.10 5.20 -1.51
N GLN A 54 8.85 4.85 -2.56
CA GLN A 54 10.01 3.96 -2.47
C GLN A 54 11.33 4.73 -2.27
N ASP A 55 11.30 6.06 -2.37
CA ASP A 55 12.40 6.97 -2.04
C ASP A 55 12.65 7.02 -0.53
N VAL A 56 11.64 6.72 0.29
CA VAL A 56 11.82 6.31 1.69
C VAL A 56 12.40 4.89 1.70
N ILE A 57 13.70 4.79 1.41
CA ILE A 57 14.41 3.51 1.37
C ILE A 57 14.51 2.97 2.80
N PHE A 58 13.76 1.90 3.08
CA PHE A 58 13.93 1.14 4.32
C PHE A 58 15.16 0.25 4.19
N TYR A 59 16.22 0.60 4.92
CA TYR A 59 17.44 -0.19 5.03
C TYR A 59 17.90 -0.25 6.49
N GLY A 60 18.48 -1.38 6.88
CA GLY A 60 18.91 -1.67 8.23
C GLY A 60 17.74 -1.74 9.21
N THR A 61 17.98 -1.27 10.42
CA THR A 61 16.98 -1.18 11.48
C THR A 61 16.48 0.25 11.57
N ARG A 62 15.17 0.42 11.48
CA ARG A 62 14.50 1.72 11.52
C ARG A 62 13.24 1.58 12.34
N ASP A 63 12.96 2.56 13.20
CA ASP A 63 11.72 2.61 13.95
C ASP A 63 10.52 2.98 13.08
N TRP A 64 9.32 2.82 13.66
CA TRP A 64 8.05 3.10 13.00
C TRP A 64 8.07 4.44 12.29
N THR A 65 7.86 4.39 10.98
CA THR A 65 7.82 5.55 10.10
C THR A 65 6.50 5.51 9.34
N GLU A 66 5.73 6.60 9.41
CA GLU A 66 4.54 6.75 8.56
C GLU A 66 4.96 6.94 7.10
N VAL A 67 4.28 6.23 6.21
CA VAL A 67 4.39 6.37 4.76
C VAL A 67 3.04 6.71 4.15
N VAL A 68 3.03 7.53 3.11
CA VAL A 68 1.80 8.04 2.48
C VAL A 68 1.89 7.92 0.97
N ALA A 69 0.91 7.27 0.34
CA ALA A 69 0.72 7.25 -1.11
C ALA A 69 -0.56 7.98 -1.49
N LEU A 70 -0.53 8.66 -2.63
CA LEU A 70 -1.71 9.21 -3.29
C LEU A 70 -1.81 8.57 -4.66
N GLY A 71 -3.02 8.20 -5.08
CA GLY A 71 -3.24 7.63 -6.40
C GLY A 71 -4.67 7.76 -6.88
N GLU A 72 -4.87 7.52 -8.17
CA GLU A 72 -6.18 7.57 -8.81
C GLU A 72 -6.64 6.16 -9.17
N VAL A 73 -7.94 5.92 -9.08
CA VAL A 73 -8.55 4.63 -9.45
C VAL A 73 -8.63 4.58 -10.98
N PRO A 74 -7.99 3.58 -11.65
CA PRO A 74 -8.09 3.42 -13.09
C PRO A 74 -9.53 3.21 -13.55
N GLU A 75 -9.85 3.66 -14.76
CA GLU A 75 -11.13 3.34 -15.40
C GLU A 75 -11.26 1.82 -15.58
N GLY A 76 -12.45 1.28 -15.34
CA GLY A 76 -12.72 -0.16 -15.44
C GLY A 76 -12.30 -0.99 -14.22
N ALA A 77 -11.72 -0.37 -13.18
CA ALA A 77 -11.46 -1.09 -11.94
C ALA A 77 -12.78 -1.60 -11.33
N ALA A 78 -12.81 -2.88 -10.97
CA ALA A 78 -13.91 -3.53 -10.26
C ALA A 78 -13.54 -4.06 -8.87
N LYS A 79 -12.23 -4.20 -8.57
CA LYS A 79 -11.70 -4.64 -7.27
C LYS A 79 -10.36 -3.98 -6.95
N ILE A 80 -10.07 -3.79 -5.66
CA ILE A 80 -8.74 -3.42 -5.15
C ILE A 80 -8.19 -4.49 -4.21
N GLU A 81 -6.86 -4.65 -4.18
CA GLU A 81 -6.16 -5.43 -3.16
C GLU A 81 -5.01 -4.61 -2.57
N ILE A 82 -4.89 -4.63 -1.24
CA ILE A 82 -3.79 -3.97 -0.51
C ILE A 82 -2.80 -5.05 -0.08
N MET A 83 -1.53 -4.85 -0.43
CA MET A 83 -0.47 -5.82 -0.16
C MET A 83 0.71 -5.17 0.54
N ALA A 84 1.17 -5.78 1.63
CA ALA A 84 2.48 -5.52 2.19
C ALA A 84 3.55 -6.26 1.39
N PHE A 85 4.65 -5.59 1.09
CA PHE A 85 5.69 -6.11 0.23
C PHE A 85 7.07 -5.78 0.77
N MET A 86 7.96 -6.77 0.70
CA MET A 86 9.35 -6.64 1.09
C MET A 86 10.25 -7.32 0.06
N ILE A 87 11.28 -6.60 -0.40
CA ILE A 87 12.42 -7.19 -1.13
C ILE A 87 13.63 -7.06 -0.23
N GLY A 88 14.31 -8.18 0.01
CA GLY A 88 15.51 -8.21 0.82
C GLY A 88 15.52 -9.39 1.79
N THR A 89 16.44 -9.30 2.75
CA THR A 89 16.48 -10.16 3.93
C THR A 89 16.28 -9.33 5.20
N GLY A 90 16.02 -9.97 6.34
CA GLY A 90 15.69 -9.28 7.58
C GLY A 90 14.18 -9.32 7.84
N THR A 91 13.66 -8.29 8.50
CA THR A 91 12.24 -8.23 8.88
C THR A 91 11.67 -6.84 8.66
N ALA A 92 10.49 -6.77 8.06
CA ALA A 92 9.65 -5.59 8.01
C ALA A 92 8.36 -5.85 8.78
N PHE A 93 7.94 -4.87 9.57
CA PHE A 93 6.67 -4.85 10.29
C PHE A 93 5.82 -3.75 9.69
N PHE A 94 4.52 -4.00 9.61
CA PHE A 94 3.55 -3.10 9.01
C PHE A 94 2.39 -2.96 9.97
N ASP A 95 1.92 -1.74 10.16
CA ASP A 95 0.83 -1.43 11.08
C ASP A 95 0.04 -0.21 10.55
N ASP A 96 -1.14 0.06 11.13
CA ASP A 96 -1.94 1.25 10.85
C ASP A 96 -2.24 1.48 9.35
N ILE A 97 -2.46 0.39 8.60
CA ILE A 97 -2.76 0.48 7.17
C ILE A 97 -4.17 1.05 7.00
N LYS A 98 -4.26 2.25 6.42
CA LYS A 98 -5.51 2.99 6.24
C LYS A 98 -5.65 3.48 4.81
N LEU A 99 -6.85 3.30 4.26
CA LEU A 99 -7.21 3.78 2.92
C LEU A 99 -8.35 4.79 3.03
N TYR A 100 -8.17 5.95 2.40
CA TYR A 100 -9.14 7.06 2.41
C TYR A 100 -9.57 7.40 0.98
N GLY A 101 -10.84 7.77 0.81
CA GLY A 101 -11.36 8.38 -0.42
C GLY A 101 -11.42 9.92 -0.34
N SER A 102 -11.54 10.61 -1.48
CA SER A 102 -11.52 12.08 -1.56
C SER A 102 -12.74 12.84 -1.04
N GLU A 103 -13.89 12.19 -0.82
CA GLU A 103 -15.06 12.90 -0.28
C GLU A 103 -15.01 12.91 1.25
N LYS A 104 -14.16 13.79 1.79
CA LYS A 104 -14.03 14.13 3.21
C LYS A 104 -13.93 12.92 4.15
N ASP A 105 -12.69 12.50 4.42
CA ASP A 105 -12.25 11.80 5.64
C ASP A 105 -13.04 10.53 6.05
N LYS A 106 -13.62 9.80 5.09
CA LYS A 106 -14.13 8.45 5.37
C LYS A 106 -13.00 7.43 5.21
N VAL A 107 -12.62 6.81 6.33
CA VAL A 107 -11.77 5.63 6.34
C VAL A 107 -12.53 4.50 5.66
N MET A 108 -11.98 3.97 4.57
CA MET A 108 -12.58 2.88 3.81
C MET A 108 -12.13 1.51 4.31
N ILE A 109 -10.92 1.42 4.88
CA ILE A 109 -10.32 0.21 5.44
C ILE A 109 -9.49 0.58 6.67
N THR A 110 -9.64 -0.20 7.74
CA THR A 110 -8.74 -0.27 8.91
C THR A 110 -8.40 -1.72 9.19
N THR A 111 -7.13 -2.02 9.45
CA THR A 111 -6.71 -3.31 10.01
C THR A 111 -6.27 -3.10 11.45
N GLU A 112 -6.82 -3.88 12.39
CA GLU A 112 -6.32 -3.99 13.77
C GLU A 112 -5.11 -4.95 13.85
#